data_AF-A0AAV5G052-F1
#
_entry.id   AF-A0AAV5G052-F1
#
_cell.length_a   1.000
_cell.length_b   1.000
_cell.length_c   1.000
_cell.angle_alpha   90.00
_cell.angle_beta   90.00
_cell.angle_gamma   90.00
#
_symmetry.space_group_name_H-M   'P 1'
#
loop_
_entity.id
_entity.type
_entity.pdbx_description
1 polymer ?
#
loop_
_entity_poly.entity_id
_entity_poly.type
_entity_poly.pdbx_seq_one_letter_code
_entity_poly.pdbx_strand_id
1 'polypeptide(L)'
;MEASSSLRVFVLFVFALLAATTFLSLPLTPCSNSMSRAILATTGLDPYLISCGSGNTAQEEAPHLSNKDGHSTNRTAKRGGPIVTDQLWCSKPDIPADAPLPPSQCCPPMSASPAINFTFPNATEPVRTRRPVHEVGAEYMAKYERLVALMKALPDSDPRSFHQQANIHCAYCTGAYRQVGQPELPVQVHYSWLFFPFHRAYMYFFERIARKLLDDPEFTLPFWSWDIPEGMQIPAEFVNKSSPLYDAFRDPAHQPPKLVDLDFWQMEKNLTGEQQIQHNMWVMYKQIVSSPLPSLFHGQPYRAGDSEKPGAGTAELAPHNTMHAWIGNGWYPNGEDMGAYYTAGRDPIFYLYHSNIDRIWEAWRHIRRAAKGNNSSQTMDFTDHA
;
A
#
# COMPACT_ATOMS: atom_id res chain seq x y z
N MET A 1 -30.15 -82.43 -35.10
CA MET A 1 -28.84 -82.99 -35.45
C MET A 1 -28.12 -81.92 -36.24
N GLU A 2 -27.04 -81.27 -35.83
CA GLU A 2 -26.06 -81.47 -34.76
C GLU A 2 -25.48 -80.09 -34.43
N ALA A 3 -25.13 -79.92 -33.16
CA ALA A 3 -24.23 -78.87 -32.71
C ALA A 3 -22.79 -79.35 -32.88
N SER A 4 -21.85 -78.48 -33.25
CA SER A 4 -20.45 -78.66 -32.84
C SER A 4 -19.68 -77.34 -32.88
N SER A 5 -19.16 -77.02 -31.71
CA SER A 5 -18.16 -76.01 -31.36
C SER A 5 -16.80 -76.22 -32.04
N SER A 6 -16.05 -75.14 -32.28
CA SER A 6 -14.58 -75.16 -32.22
C SER A 6 -13.96 -73.80 -31.88
N LEU A 7 -13.26 -73.85 -30.76
CA LEU A 7 -12.37 -72.95 -30.04
C LEU A 7 -11.22 -72.36 -30.88
N ARG A 8 -10.90 -71.05 -30.73
CA ARG A 8 -9.50 -70.54 -30.71
C ARG A 8 -9.37 -69.29 -29.83
N VAL A 9 -8.46 -69.38 -28.87
CA VAL A 9 -8.01 -68.36 -27.91
C VAL A 9 -6.81 -67.60 -28.52
N PHE A 10 -6.78 -66.27 -28.39
CA PHE A 10 -5.53 -65.49 -28.35
C PHE A 10 -5.71 -64.25 -27.46
N VAL A 11 -4.82 -64.11 -26.47
CA VAL A 11 -4.76 -63.05 -25.44
C VAL A 11 -3.76 -62.00 -25.89
N LEU A 12 -4.08 -60.69 -25.80
CA LEU A 12 -3.10 -59.58 -25.82
C LEU A 12 -3.59 -58.33 -25.04
N PHE A 13 -2.98 -58.14 -23.88
CA PHE A 13 -2.57 -56.94 -23.11
C PHE A 13 -3.39 -55.61 -23.02
N VAL A 14 -3.85 -55.35 -21.77
CA VAL A 14 -3.69 -54.18 -20.84
C VAL A 14 -3.71 -52.71 -21.34
N PHE A 15 -4.65 -51.88 -20.86
CA PHE A 15 -4.49 -50.80 -19.83
C PHE A 15 -5.74 -49.89 -19.73
N ALA A 16 -6.13 -49.57 -18.48
CA ALA A 16 -7.20 -48.64 -18.12
C ALA A 16 -6.71 -47.18 -18.11
N LEU A 17 -7.59 -46.22 -18.43
CA LEU A 17 -7.48 -44.83 -17.95
C LEU A 17 -8.83 -44.09 -17.99
N LEU A 18 -9.21 -43.59 -16.81
CA LEU A 18 -10.29 -42.64 -16.51
C LEU A 18 -9.84 -41.18 -16.78
N ALA A 19 -10.81 -40.26 -16.68
CA ALA A 19 -10.73 -38.78 -16.59
C ALA A 19 -10.90 -38.03 -17.93
N ALA A 20 -11.56 -36.86 -18.03
CA ALA A 20 -12.35 -36.06 -17.10
C ALA A 20 -13.14 -35.00 -17.91
N THR A 21 -14.15 -34.44 -17.24
CA THR A 21 -14.94 -33.22 -17.49
C THR A 21 -14.35 -32.15 -18.42
N THR A 22 -15.14 -31.72 -19.41
CA THR A 22 -14.93 -30.48 -20.18
C THR A 22 -15.59 -29.30 -19.47
N PHE A 23 -14.76 -28.36 -18.98
CA PHE A 23 -15.20 -27.03 -18.57
C PHE A 23 -15.26 -26.10 -19.79
N LEU A 24 -16.31 -25.27 -19.87
CA LEU A 24 -16.41 -24.14 -20.78
C LEU A 24 -15.28 -23.13 -20.48
N SER A 25 -14.48 -22.80 -21.49
CA SER A 25 -13.44 -21.77 -21.42
C SER A 25 -14.07 -20.37 -21.54
N LEU A 26 -13.96 -19.57 -20.49
CA LEU A 26 -14.18 -18.12 -20.53
C LEU A 26 -12.87 -17.43 -20.97
N PRO A 27 -12.89 -16.47 -21.91
CA PRO A 27 -11.69 -15.76 -22.34
C PRO A 27 -11.24 -14.80 -21.23
N LEU A 28 -10.06 -15.04 -20.67
CA LEU A 28 -9.42 -14.14 -19.71
C LEU A 28 -8.75 -12.98 -20.46
N THR A 29 -9.36 -11.79 -20.39
CA THR A 29 -8.72 -10.53 -20.80
C THR A 29 -7.54 -10.19 -19.88
N PRO A 30 -6.45 -9.59 -20.38
CA PRO A 30 -5.22 -9.28 -19.62
C PRO A 30 -5.39 -8.27 -18.47
N CYS A 31 -6.59 -7.74 -18.25
CA CYS A 31 -6.92 -6.77 -17.20
C CYS A 31 -7.47 -7.40 -15.92
N SER A 32 -7.48 -8.73 -15.79
CA SER A 32 -8.20 -9.41 -14.70
C SER A 32 -7.50 -9.38 -13.33
N ASN A 33 -6.21 -8.99 -13.25
CA ASN A 33 -5.42 -9.13 -12.01
C ASN A 33 -4.51 -7.92 -11.71
N SER A 34 -4.90 -6.69 -12.10
CA SER A 34 -4.02 -5.52 -11.93
C SER A 34 -4.22 -4.74 -10.60
N MET A 35 -3.09 -4.39 -9.98
CA MET A 35 -2.97 -3.48 -8.83
C MET A 35 -3.79 -2.19 -9.02
N SER A 36 -3.82 -1.65 -10.23
CA SER A 36 -4.55 -0.43 -10.57
C SER A 36 -6.06 -0.52 -10.30
N ARG A 37 -6.71 -1.68 -10.50
CA ARG A 37 -8.15 -1.83 -10.21
C ARG A 37 -8.44 -1.90 -8.71
N ALA A 38 -7.65 -2.65 -7.95
CA ALA A 38 -7.85 -2.80 -6.50
C ALA A 38 -7.58 -1.49 -5.75
N ILE A 39 -6.50 -0.79 -6.14
CA ILE A 39 -6.14 0.53 -5.62
C ILE A 39 -7.24 1.56 -5.97
N LEU A 40 -7.64 1.67 -7.25
CA LEU A 40 -8.65 2.65 -7.67
C LEU A 40 -10.02 2.38 -7.02
N ALA A 41 -10.42 1.12 -6.87
CA ALA A 41 -11.67 0.76 -6.21
C ALA A 41 -11.72 1.29 -4.77
N THR A 42 -10.63 1.18 -4.00
CA THR A 42 -10.59 1.69 -2.62
C THR A 42 -10.61 3.22 -2.47
N THR A 43 -10.51 3.99 -3.56
CA THR A 43 -10.22 5.43 -3.48
C THR A 43 -11.40 6.36 -3.72
N GLY A 44 -12.53 5.86 -4.24
CA GLY A 44 -13.69 6.70 -4.57
C GLY A 44 -13.37 7.81 -5.59
N LEU A 45 -12.32 7.63 -6.41
CA LEU A 45 -12.03 8.48 -7.56
C LEU A 45 -12.96 8.13 -8.73
N ASP A 46 -13.38 9.17 -9.45
CA ASP A 46 -14.20 9.05 -10.65
C ASP A 46 -13.45 8.22 -11.73
N PRO A 47 -14.05 7.14 -12.28
CA PRO A 47 -13.44 6.33 -13.34
C PRO A 47 -13.08 7.11 -14.62
N TYR A 48 -13.57 8.34 -14.80
CA TYR A 48 -13.25 9.17 -15.97
C TYR A 48 -11.82 9.77 -15.96
N LEU A 49 -11.04 9.63 -14.88
CA LEU A 49 -9.62 10.08 -14.86
C LEU A 49 -8.64 9.07 -15.50
N ILE A 50 -9.05 7.82 -15.72
CA ILE A 50 -8.25 6.81 -16.45
C ILE A 50 -9.21 5.93 -17.27
N SER A 51 -9.45 6.31 -18.52
CA SER A 51 -10.28 5.53 -19.45
C SER A 51 -9.62 4.18 -19.77
N CYS A 52 -10.15 3.11 -19.20
CA CYS A 52 -10.11 1.79 -19.83
C CYS A 52 -11.31 1.74 -20.78
N GLY A 53 -11.14 2.25 -21.99
CA GLY A 53 -12.21 2.30 -22.99
C GLY A 53 -12.81 0.92 -23.23
N SER A 54 -14.07 0.74 -22.83
CA SER A 54 -14.96 -0.28 -23.39
C SER A 54 -15.41 0.23 -24.76
N GLY A 55 -14.65 -0.06 -25.81
CA GLY A 55 -14.96 0.37 -27.17
C GLY A 55 -15.22 -0.82 -28.08
N ASN A 56 -16.46 -1.31 -28.09
CA ASN A 56 -17.01 -1.99 -29.27
C ASN A 56 -17.19 -0.93 -30.36
N THR A 57 -16.45 -1.01 -31.47
CA THR A 57 -16.94 -0.80 -32.85
C THR A 57 -15.80 -0.97 -33.87
N ALA A 58 -16.14 -1.63 -34.98
CA ALA A 58 -15.43 -1.77 -36.26
C ALA A 58 -14.31 -2.84 -36.35
N GLN A 59 -14.74 -4.03 -36.79
CA GLN A 59 -14.14 -4.84 -37.87
C GLN A 59 -12.71 -4.43 -38.31
N GLU A 60 -11.71 -5.21 -37.90
CA GLU A 60 -10.56 -5.55 -38.73
C GLU A 60 -9.90 -6.84 -38.21
N GLU A 61 -9.35 -7.61 -39.14
CA GLU A 61 -9.16 -9.05 -39.13
C GLU A 61 -8.37 -9.63 -37.96
N ALA A 62 -8.83 -10.78 -37.47
CA ALA A 62 -8.10 -11.61 -36.51
C ALA A 62 -6.94 -12.34 -37.21
N PRO A 63 -5.70 -12.31 -36.69
CA PRO A 63 -4.75 -13.37 -36.94
C PRO A 63 -4.91 -14.43 -35.85
N HIS A 64 -5.46 -15.59 -36.25
CA HIS A 64 -5.19 -16.88 -35.61
C HIS A 64 -3.70 -17.07 -35.32
N LEU A 65 -3.35 -17.85 -34.30
CA LEU A 65 -2.19 -18.78 -34.27
C LEU A 65 -2.29 -19.65 -33.00
N SER A 66 -2.97 -20.79 -33.13
CA SER A 66 -2.42 -22.16 -33.07
C SER A 66 -1.26 -22.40 -32.07
N ASN A 67 -1.56 -23.23 -31.08
CA ASN A 67 -0.61 -24.01 -30.29
C ASN A 67 0.44 -24.68 -31.19
N LYS A 68 1.71 -24.35 -30.97
CA LYS A 68 2.84 -25.27 -30.89
C LYS A 68 4.00 -24.56 -30.17
N ASP A 69 4.48 -25.25 -29.13
CA ASP A 69 5.78 -25.10 -28.48
C ASP A 69 6.01 -23.94 -27.47
N GLY A 70 6.29 -24.32 -26.22
CA GLY A 70 7.07 -23.55 -25.25
C GLY A 70 6.34 -22.46 -24.45
N HIS A 71 6.27 -22.63 -23.13
CA HIS A 71 5.73 -21.68 -22.14
C HIS A 71 6.16 -20.21 -22.38
N SER A 72 5.23 -19.39 -22.88
CA SER A 72 5.24 -17.92 -22.72
C SER A 72 3.80 -17.39 -22.86
N THR A 73 3.15 -17.07 -21.75
CA THR A 73 1.91 -16.28 -21.79
C THR A 73 2.28 -14.82 -21.88
N ASN A 74 2.25 -14.25 -23.09
CA ASN A 74 2.42 -12.82 -23.34
C ASN A 74 1.32 -12.00 -22.64
N ARG A 75 1.52 -11.65 -21.37
CA ARG A 75 0.77 -10.60 -20.69
C ARG A 75 1.48 -9.29 -21.01
N THR A 76 1.06 -8.59 -22.06
CA THR A 76 1.62 -7.27 -22.39
C THR A 76 0.71 -6.18 -21.84
N ALA A 77 1.17 -5.44 -20.83
CA ALA A 77 0.52 -4.18 -20.49
C ALA A 77 0.75 -3.19 -21.64
N LYS A 78 -0.31 -2.54 -22.13
CA LYS A 78 -0.18 -1.53 -23.18
C LYS A 78 0.62 -0.34 -22.64
N ARG A 79 1.71 0.05 -23.31
CA ARG A 79 2.47 1.27 -22.97
C ARG A 79 1.54 2.48 -22.89
N GLY A 80 1.70 3.32 -21.87
CA GLY A 80 0.79 4.43 -21.54
C GLY A 80 -0.52 4.00 -20.87
N GLY A 81 -0.72 2.70 -20.62
CA GLY A 81 -1.81 2.17 -19.80
C GLY A 81 -1.50 2.22 -18.31
N PRO A 82 -2.40 1.69 -17.45
CA PRO A 82 -2.16 1.64 -16.02
C PRO A 82 -1.00 0.70 -15.66
N ILE A 83 -0.28 1.00 -14.57
CA ILE A 83 0.75 0.11 -14.02
C ILE A 83 0.10 -1.20 -13.54
N VAL A 84 0.68 -2.33 -13.96
CA VAL A 84 0.27 -3.69 -13.59
C VAL A 84 1.50 -4.45 -13.14
N THR A 85 1.41 -5.13 -12.00
CA THR A 85 2.43 -6.04 -11.48
C THR A 85 2.02 -7.49 -11.72
N ASP A 86 2.98 -8.39 -11.91
CA ASP A 86 2.70 -9.82 -11.84
C ASP A 86 2.85 -10.27 -10.38
N GLN A 87 1.74 -10.61 -9.74
CA GLN A 87 1.74 -11.05 -8.34
C GLN A 87 2.46 -12.38 -8.13
N LEU A 88 2.72 -13.15 -9.20
CA LEU A 88 3.50 -14.38 -9.14
C LEU A 88 5.01 -14.13 -9.26
N TRP A 89 5.41 -12.91 -9.62
CA TRP A 89 6.80 -12.60 -9.86
C TRP A 89 7.28 -11.42 -9.01
N CYS A 90 8.10 -11.77 -8.02
CA CYS A 90 8.81 -10.84 -7.19
C CYS A 90 10.30 -11.16 -7.27
N SER A 91 11.09 -10.11 -7.50
CA SER A 91 12.54 -10.16 -7.66
C SER A 91 13.24 -9.61 -6.42
N LYS A 92 14.57 -9.77 -6.39
CA LYS A 92 15.41 -9.14 -5.37
C LYS A 92 15.15 -7.63 -5.36
N PRO A 93 14.92 -7.02 -4.19
CA PRO A 93 14.71 -5.59 -4.10
C PRO A 93 16.00 -4.81 -4.37
N ASP A 94 15.86 -3.61 -4.93
CA ASP A 94 16.91 -2.63 -5.18
C ASP A 94 17.17 -1.84 -3.88
N ILE A 95 18.15 -2.31 -3.09
CA ILE A 95 18.46 -1.81 -1.74
C ILE A 95 19.95 -1.45 -1.64
N PRO A 96 20.33 -0.40 -0.88
CA PRO A 96 21.73 -0.05 -0.62
C PRO A 96 22.56 -1.21 -0.08
N ALA A 97 23.82 -1.30 -0.51
CA ALA A 97 24.72 -2.41 -0.18
C ALA A 97 25.14 -2.44 1.30
N ASP A 98 25.05 -1.29 1.96
CA ASP A 98 25.36 -1.07 3.38
C ASP A 98 24.15 -1.25 4.30
N ALA A 99 23.00 -1.69 3.76
CA ALA A 99 21.83 -2.04 4.55
C ALA A 99 22.21 -3.07 5.64
N PRO A 100 22.12 -2.71 6.95
CA PRO A 100 22.66 -3.48 8.06
C PRO A 100 21.93 -4.80 8.27
N LEU A 101 20.72 -4.92 7.74
CA LEU A 101 19.92 -6.13 7.72
C LEU A 101 19.56 -6.40 6.26
N PRO A 102 20.13 -7.41 5.59
CA PRO A 102 19.71 -7.73 4.23
C PRO A 102 18.21 -8.06 4.29
N PRO A 103 17.32 -7.40 3.53
CA PRO A 103 16.09 -8.05 3.17
C PRO A 103 16.53 -9.04 2.12
N SER A 104 16.84 -10.27 2.55
CA SER A 104 17.08 -11.34 1.59
C SER A 104 15.83 -11.56 0.75
N GLN A 105 14.64 -11.18 1.25
CA GLN A 105 13.38 -11.31 0.55
C GLN A 105 12.30 -10.35 1.07
N CYS A 106 11.89 -9.40 0.24
CA CYS A 106 10.67 -8.61 0.47
C CYS A 106 9.42 -9.25 -0.16
N CYS A 107 9.61 -10.38 -0.84
CA CYS A 107 8.53 -11.04 -1.55
C CYS A 107 7.52 -11.65 -0.56
N PRO A 108 6.22 -11.43 -0.78
CA PRO A 108 5.18 -12.04 0.04
C PRO A 108 5.24 -13.57 -0.08
N PRO A 109 4.62 -14.29 0.86
CA PRO A 109 4.50 -15.74 0.76
C PRO A 109 3.67 -16.06 -0.50
N MET A 110 4.05 -17.14 -1.20
CA MET A 110 3.34 -17.55 -2.41
C MET A 110 1.89 -17.90 -2.06
N SER A 111 0.94 -17.24 -2.71
CA SER A 111 -0.48 -17.53 -2.50
C SER A 111 -0.82 -18.92 -3.03
N ALA A 112 -1.46 -19.75 -2.20
CA ALA A 112 -2.01 -21.04 -2.62
C ALA A 112 -3.26 -20.90 -3.52
N SER A 113 -3.80 -19.68 -3.65
CA SER A 113 -5.00 -19.38 -4.44
C SER A 113 -4.74 -18.30 -5.49
N PRO A 114 -5.43 -18.35 -6.63
CA PRO A 114 -5.39 -17.27 -7.61
C PRO A 114 -5.83 -15.94 -6.99
N ALA A 115 -5.29 -14.85 -7.50
CA ALA A 115 -5.75 -13.51 -7.17
C ALA A 115 -7.24 -13.36 -7.52
N ILE A 116 -7.98 -12.67 -6.65
CA ILE A 116 -9.40 -12.37 -6.87
C ILE A 116 -9.60 -10.86 -7.02
N ASN A 117 -10.66 -10.48 -7.74
CA ASN A 117 -11.05 -9.09 -7.85
C ASN A 117 -11.52 -8.55 -6.50
N PHE A 118 -11.15 -7.30 -6.21
CA PHE A 118 -11.66 -6.58 -5.05
C PHE A 118 -13.19 -6.44 -5.15
N THR A 119 -13.85 -6.67 -4.02
CA THR A 119 -15.27 -6.39 -3.84
C THR A 119 -15.43 -5.40 -2.70
N PHE A 120 -16.27 -4.39 -2.91
CA PHE A 120 -16.55 -3.40 -1.88
C PHE A 120 -17.22 -4.05 -0.66
N PRO A 121 -16.94 -3.57 0.56
CA PRO A 121 -17.73 -3.89 1.73
C PRO A 121 -19.22 -3.66 1.48
N ASN A 122 -20.06 -4.38 2.20
CA ASN A 122 -21.50 -4.18 2.08
C ASN A 122 -21.83 -2.74 2.48
N ALA A 123 -22.65 -2.06 1.66
CA ALA A 123 -23.08 -0.67 1.91
C ALA A 123 -23.88 -0.52 3.22
N THR A 124 -24.37 -1.62 3.79
CA THR A 124 -25.03 -1.62 5.11
C THR A 124 -24.06 -1.72 6.28
N GLU A 125 -22.76 -1.98 6.05
CA GLU A 125 -21.78 -1.92 7.14
C GLU A 125 -21.68 -0.49 7.68
N PRO A 126 -21.58 -0.31 9.01
CA PRO A 126 -21.41 1.02 9.58
C PRO A 126 -20.11 1.66 9.09
N VAL A 127 -20.16 2.97 8.86
CA VAL A 127 -18.96 3.78 8.63
C VAL A 127 -18.11 3.73 9.89
N ARG A 128 -16.82 3.50 9.71
CA ARG A 128 -15.86 3.41 10.81
C ARG A 128 -14.97 4.64 10.80
N THR A 129 -14.90 5.34 11.93
CA THR A 129 -14.19 6.61 12.07
C THR A 129 -12.88 6.40 12.81
N ARG A 130 -11.76 6.66 12.14
CA ARG A 130 -10.44 6.70 12.77
C ARG A 130 -10.37 7.93 13.66
N ARG A 131 -9.67 7.83 14.79
CA ARG A 131 -9.56 8.91 15.79
C ARG A 131 -8.09 9.20 16.11
N PRO A 132 -7.74 10.43 16.48
CA PRO A 132 -6.35 10.79 16.72
C PRO A 132 -5.86 10.15 18.03
N VAL A 133 -4.58 9.76 18.06
CA VAL A 133 -3.98 9.03 19.20
C VAL A 133 -4.15 9.78 20.53
N HIS A 134 -3.95 11.10 20.51
CA HIS A 134 -4.02 11.93 21.71
C HIS A 134 -5.44 12.04 22.31
N GLU A 135 -6.50 11.69 21.56
CA GLU A 135 -7.89 11.69 22.05
C GLU A 135 -8.39 10.30 22.44
N VAL A 136 -7.96 9.24 21.74
CA VAL A 136 -8.45 7.88 22.03
C VAL A 136 -7.94 7.35 23.37
N GLY A 137 -6.79 7.85 23.83
CA GLY A 137 -6.20 7.52 25.13
C GLY A 137 -5.62 6.10 25.24
N ALA A 138 -4.98 5.85 26.39
CA ALA A 138 -4.21 4.64 26.64
C ALA A 138 -5.04 3.35 26.56
N GLU A 139 -6.31 3.36 26.99
CA GLU A 139 -7.18 2.18 26.94
C GLU A 139 -7.44 1.73 25.50
N TYR A 140 -7.72 2.66 24.59
CA TYR A 140 -7.90 2.33 23.18
C TYR A 140 -6.57 1.93 22.53
N MET A 141 -5.48 2.62 22.87
CA MET A 141 -4.15 2.28 22.38
C MET A 141 -3.67 0.90 22.84
N ALA A 142 -4.13 0.39 23.99
CA ALA A 142 -3.87 -0.98 24.40
C ALA A 142 -4.43 -2.02 23.40
N LYS A 143 -5.50 -1.69 22.64
CA LYS A 143 -5.96 -2.54 21.53
C LYS A 143 -4.94 -2.58 20.39
N TYR A 144 -4.35 -1.44 20.05
CA TYR A 144 -3.30 -1.37 19.03
C TYR A 144 -2.02 -2.07 19.48
N GLU A 145 -1.62 -1.90 20.74
CA GLU A 145 -0.50 -2.64 21.34
C GLU A 145 -0.72 -4.16 21.27
N ARG A 146 -1.92 -4.62 21.68
CA ARG A 146 -2.31 -6.04 21.58
C ARG A 146 -2.31 -6.54 20.14
N LEU A 147 -2.78 -5.74 19.19
CA LEU A 147 -2.73 -6.08 17.78
C LEU A 147 -1.30 -6.33 17.32
N VAL A 148 -0.37 -5.41 17.60
CA VAL A 148 1.02 -5.54 17.20
C VAL A 148 1.66 -6.76 17.85
N ALA A 149 1.37 -7.05 19.12
CA ALA A 149 1.80 -8.29 19.77
C ALA A 149 1.30 -9.54 19.05
N LEU A 150 0.01 -9.60 18.71
CA LEU A 150 -0.59 -10.72 17.98
C LEU A 150 0.05 -10.90 16.60
N MET A 151 0.26 -9.81 15.86
CA MET A 151 0.87 -9.86 14.54
C MET A 151 2.35 -10.29 14.59
N LYS A 152 3.09 -9.88 15.62
CA LYS A 152 4.48 -10.31 15.86
C LYS A 152 4.58 -11.77 16.33
N ALA A 153 3.51 -12.32 16.91
CA ALA A 153 3.45 -13.72 17.33
C ALA A 153 3.07 -14.70 16.20
N LEU A 154 2.57 -14.20 15.07
CA LEU A 154 2.30 -15.03 13.89
C LEU A 154 3.61 -15.48 13.24
N PRO A 155 3.66 -16.68 12.60
CA PRO A 155 4.81 -17.09 11.81
C PRO A 155 5.11 -16.09 10.68
N ASP A 156 6.38 -15.87 10.35
CA ASP A 156 6.78 -15.01 9.24
C ASP A 156 6.22 -15.45 7.88
N SER A 157 5.77 -16.71 7.73
CA SER A 157 5.09 -17.21 6.53
C SER A 157 3.61 -16.82 6.46
N ASP A 158 3.00 -16.38 7.57
CA ASP A 158 1.61 -15.91 7.58
C ASP A 158 1.57 -14.51 6.93
N PRO A 159 0.77 -14.29 5.87
CA PRO A 159 0.68 -13.00 5.21
C PRO A 159 0.14 -11.87 6.11
N ARG A 160 -0.46 -12.21 7.26
CA ARG A 160 -0.96 -11.27 8.27
C ARG A 160 0.08 -10.94 9.36
N SER A 161 1.21 -11.65 9.39
CA SER A 161 2.27 -11.38 10.35
C SER A 161 2.80 -9.97 10.21
N PHE A 162 3.32 -9.41 11.31
CA PHE A 162 3.90 -8.07 11.29
C PHE A 162 5.08 -7.98 10.31
N HIS A 163 5.87 -9.05 10.22
CA HIS A 163 6.94 -9.20 9.23
C HIS A 163 6.42 -9.07 7.79
N GLN A 164 5.35 -9.80 7.44
CA GLN A 164 4.83 -9.75 6.08
C GLN A 164 4.11 -8.45 5.74
N GLN A 165 3.45 -7.81 6.71
CA GLN A 165 2.92 -6.48 6.50
C GLN A 165 4.06 -5.49 6.18
N ALA A 166 5.13 -5.47 6.96
CA ALA A 166 6.30 -4.64 6.66
C ALA A 166 6.89 -4.90 5.25
N ASN A 167 6.95 -6.16 4.83
CA ASN A 167 7.47 -6.55 3.51
C ASN A 167 6.61 -6.07 2.34
N ILE A 168 5.30 -5.82 2.52
CA ILE A 168 4.46 -5.20 1.49
C ILE A 168 5.05 -3.84 1.10
N HIS A 169 5.38 -3.01 2.08
CA HIS A 169 5.99 -1.71 1.83
C HIS A 169 7.35 -1.86 1.16
N CYS A 170 8.22 -2.75 1.65
CA CYS A 170 9.49 -3.01 0.97
C CYS A 170 9.28 -3.37 -0.51
N ALA A 171 8.48 -4.39 -0.81
CA ALA A 171 8.34 -4.93 -2.17
C ALA A 171 7.87 -3.89 -3.20
N TYR A 172 6.91 -3.03 -2.82
CA TYR A 172 6.36 -2.01 -3.70
C TYR A 172 7.20 -0.73 -3.79
N CYS A 173 8.16 -0.55 -2.88
CA CYS A 173 8.93 0.69 -2.76
C CYS A 173 10.41 0.53 -3.12
N THR A 174 10.87 -0.70 -3.36
CA THR A 174 12.26 -1.01 -3.72
C THR A 174 12.39 -1.83 -5.00
N GLY A 175 11.47 -1.66 -5.96
CA GLY A 175 11.58 -2.31 -7.28
C GLY A 175 11.51 -3.84 -7.27
N ALA A 176 11.02 -4.46 -6.19
CA ALA A 176 10.92 -5.92 -6.13
C ALA A 176 9.92 -6.45 -7.17
N TYR A 177 8.84 -5.71 -7.41
CA TYR A 177 7.90 -5.98 -8.51
C TYR A 177 8.32 -5.28 -9.80
N ARG A 178 8.06 -5.95 -10.93
CA ARG A 178 8.31 -5.43 -12.29
C ARG A 178 7.00 -5.17 -13.02
N GLN A 179 7.05 -4.29 -14.02
CA GLN A 179 5.89 -3.98 -14.87
C GLN A 179 5.60 -5.16 -15.80
N VAL A 180 4.33 -5.58 -15.88
CA VAL A 180 3.90 -6.69 -16.74
C VAL A 180 4.22 -6.40 -18.21
N GLY A 181 5.01 -7.28 -18.83
CA GLY A 181 5.48 -7.14 -20.21
C GLY A 181 6.68 -6.20 -20.41
N GLN A 182 7.21 -5.60 -19.34
CA GLN A 182 8.40 -4.75 -19.32
C GLN A 182 9.26 -5.09 -18.08
N PRO A 183 9.86 -6.29 -18.03
CA PRO A 183 10.58 -6.80 -16.86
C PRO A 183 11.78 -5.96 -16.42
N GLU A 184 12.33 -5.15 -17.32
CA GLU A 184 13.40 -4.20 -17.06
C GLU A 184 12.95 -2.98 -16.24
N LEU A 185 11.65 -2.68 -16.21
CA LEU A 185 11.11 -1.55 -15.48
C LEU A 185 10.59 -1.97 -14.10
N PRO A 186 11.14 -1.42 -13.00
CA PRO A 186 10.57 -1.63 -11.67
C PRO A 186 9.19 -0.97 -11.56
N VAL A 187 8.43 -1.45 -10.60
CA VAL A 187 7.25 -0.77 -10.08
C VAL A 187 7.65 0.00 -8.83
N GLN A 188 7.27 1.28 -8.80
CA GLN A 188 7.53 2.18 -7.69
C GLN A 188 6.25 2.96 -7.37
N VAL A 189 5.74 2.80 -6.16
CA VAL A 189 4.51 3.48 -5.73
C VAL A 189 4.77 4.90 -5.19
N HIS A 190 6.02 5.19 -4.80
CA HIS A 190 6.46 6.53 -4.41
C HIS A 190 6.82 7.41 -5.62
N TYR A 191 6.94 8.71 -5.38
CA TYR A 191 7.26 9.77 -6.33
C TYR A 191 6.35 9.76 -7.56
N SER A 192 5.06 9.51 -7.35
CA SER A 192 4.04 9.52 -8.39
C SER A 192 2.63 9.64 -7.81
N TRP A 193 1.64 9.83 -8.67
CA TRP A 193 0.22 9.79 -8.32
C TRP A 193 -0.27 8.47 -7.68
N LEU A 194 0.56 7.41 -7.62
CA LEU A 194 0.23 6.14 -6.97
C LEU A 194 0.44 6.20 -5.45
N PHE A 195 1.14 7.21 -4.94
CA PHE A 195 1.50 7.37 -3.53
C PHE A 195 0.29 7.23 -2.61
N PHE A 196 -0.66 8.15 -2.69
CA PHE A 196 -1.86 8.14 -1.86
C PHE A 196 -2.73 6.88 -2.02
N PRO A 197 -3.11 6.47 -3.24
CA PRO A 197 -4.06 5.38 -3.39
C PRO A 197 -3.46 4.02 -3.00
N PHE A 198 -2.15 3.80 -3.18
CA PHE A 198 -1.47 2.62 -2.65
C PHE A 198 -1.53 2.56 -1.11
N HIS A 199 -1.12 3.63 -0.43
CA HIS A 199 -1.11 3.66 1.03
C HIS A 199 -2.52 3.57 1.63
N ARG A 200 -3.54 4.14 0.97
CA ARG A 200 -4.96 3.92 1.33
C ARG A 200 -5.35 2.45 1.30
N ALA A 201 -5.05 1.75 0.19
CA ALA A 201 -5.34 0.33 0.07
C ALA A 201 -4.58 -0.49 1.12
N TYR A 202 -3.32 -0.11 1.39
CA TYR A 202 -2.51 -0.76 2.41
C TYR A 202 -3.12 -0.62 3.81
N MET A 203 -3.46 0.61 4.24
CA MET A 203 -4.12 0.85 5.53
C MET A 203 -5.50 0.18 5.61
N TYR A 204 -6.24 0.13 4.50
CA TYR A 204 -7.53 -0.56 4.43
C TYR A 204 -7.42 -2.04 4.78
N PHE A 205 -6.47 -2.77 4.18
CA PHE A 205 -6.31 -4.19 4.48
C PHE A 205 -5.67 -4.42 5.85
N PHE A 206 -4.70 -3.59 6.25
CA PHE A 206 -4.09 -3.66 7.59
C PHE A 206 -5.15 -3.55 8.69
N GLU A 207 -6.06 -2.56 8.59
CA GLU A 207 -7.13 -2.37 9.57
C GLU A 207 -8.14 -3.53 9.58
N ARG A 208 -8.43 -4.15 8.43
CA ARG A 208 -9.30 -5.34 8.36
C ARG A 208 -8.65 -6.58 8.97
N ILE A 209 -7.34 -6.76 8.75
CA ILE A 209 -6.55 -7.79 9.44
C ILE A 209 -6.60 -7.55 10.95
N ALA A 210 -6.46 -6.29 11.37
CA ALA A 210 -6.52 -5.92 12.77
C ALA A 210 -7.83 -6.33 13.45
N ARG A 211 -8.97 -5.99 12.84
CA ARG A 211 -10.29 -6.42 13.34
C ARG A 211 -10.39 -7.94 13.49
N LYS A 212 -9.83 -8.69 12.54
CA LYS A 212 -9.85 -10.16 12.57
C LYS A 212 -8.95 -10.76 13.64
N LEU A 213 -7.77 -10.19 13.88
CA LEU A 213 -6.83 -10.68 14.90
C LEU A 213 -7.27 -10.29 16.31
N LEU A 214 -7.87 -9.10 16.48
CA LEU A 214 -8.39 -8.63 17.75
C LEU A 214 -9.72 -9.26 18.15
N ASP A 215 -10.45 -9.85 17.20
CA ASP A 215 -11.87 -10.19 17.33
C ASP A 215 -12.71 -8.97 17.75
N ASP A 216 -12.40 -7.81 17.16
CA ASP A 216 -13.05 -6.52 17.43
C ASP A 216 -13.55 -5.94 16.11
N PRO A 217 -14.83 -6.12 15.73
CA PRO A 217 -15.38 -5.62 14.47
C PRO A 217 -15.46 -4.09 14.38
N GLU A 218 -15.36 -3.40 15.52
CA GLU A 218 -15.44 -1.95 15.66
C GLU A 218 -14.06 -1.29 15.72
N PHE A 219 -12.97 -2.08 15.74
CA PHE A 219 -11.63 -1.53 15.74
C PHE A 219 -11.36 -0.71 14.48
N THR A 220 -10.82 0.49 14.70
CA THR A 220 -10.29 1.40 13.70
C THR A 220 -8.84 1.72 14.03
N LEU A 221 -8.01 1.83 13.00
CA LEU A 221 -6.64 2.29 13.18
C LEU A 221 -6.68 3.74 13.68
N PRO A 222 -6.07 4.09 14.83
CA PRO A 222 -5.91 5.49 15.18
C PRO A 222 -4.93 6.17 14.21
N PHE A 223 -4.88 7.50 14.23
CA PHE A 223 -3.90 8.23 13.43
C PHE A 223 -3.06 9.17 14.29
N TRP A 224 -1.77 9.28 13.97
CA TRP A 224 -0.89 10.23 14.62
C TRP A 224 -1.12 11.63 14.03
N SER A 225 -1.79 12.51 14.77
CA SER A 225 -2.23 13.84 14.33
C SER A 225 -1.13 14.90 14.44
N TRP A 226 0.01 14.66 13.81
CA TRP A 226 1.18 15.55 13.81
C TRP A 226 0.95 16.89 13.10
N ASP A 227 -0.20 17.06 12.44
CA ASP A 227 -0.67 18.27 11.78
C ASP A 227 -1.36 19.27 12.73
N ILE A 228 -1.50 18.93 14.01
CA ILE A 228 -2.00 19.82 15.07
C ILE A 228 -1.07 19.80 16.29
N PRO A 229 -1.00 20.90 17.09
CA PRO A 229 -0.06 21.01 18.21
C PRO A 229 -0.08 19.83 19.20
N GLU A 230 -1.27 19.33 19.53
CA GLU A 230 -1.51 18.26 20.50
C GLU A 230 -0.91 16.92 20.05
N GLY A 231 -0.75 16.72 18.74
CA GLY A 231 -0.18 15.51 18.16
C GLY A 231 1.24 15.69 17.62
N MET A 232 1.90 16.84 17.81
CA MET A 232 3.24 17.10 17.27
C MET A 232 4.37 16.36 18.00
N GLN A 233 4.10 15.50 18.97
CA GLN A 233 5.11 14.63 19.59
C GLN A 233 4.86 13.18 19.19
N ILE A 234 5.92 12.35 19.20
CA ILE A 234 5.74 10.90 19.16
C ILE A 234 4.80 10.49 20.30
N PRO A 235 3.72 9.72 20.07
CA PRO A 235 2.80 9.39 21.14
C PRO A 235 3.48 8.56 22.24
N ALA A 236 3.12 8.82 23.50
CA ALA A 236 3.79 8.23 24.66
C ALA A 236 3.72 6.70 24.71
N GLU A 237 2.74 6.09 24.05
CA GLU A 237 2.59 4.64 23.96
C GLU A 237 3.74 3.98 23.18
N PHE A 238 4.46 4.74 22.35
CA PHE A 238 5.56 4.24 21.54
C PHE A 238 6.92 4.30 22.24
N VAL A 239 7.04 4.94 23.41
CA VAL A 239 8.35 5.12 24.10
C VAL A 239 8.66 4.05 25.14
N ASN A 240 7.66 3.23 25.52
CA ASN A 240 7.85 2.17 26.51
C ASN A 240 8.64 1.00 25.91
N LYS A 241 9.91 0.85 26.29
CA LYS A 241 10.82 -0.21 25.79
C LYS A 241 10.33 -1.64 25.97
N SER A 242 9.42 -1.89 26.91
CA SER A 242 8.82 -3.22 27.13
C SER A 242 7.59 -3.48 26.25
N SER A 243 7.07 -2.45 25.58
CA SER A 243 5.91 -2.55 24.69
C SER A 243 6.31 -3.14 23.33
N PRO A 244 5.44 -3.96 22.68
CA PRO A 244 5.61 -4.33 21.29
C PRO A 244 5.53 -3.14 20.32
N LEU A 245 5.06 -1.96 20.78
CA LEU A 245 5.05 -0.72 20.01
C LEU A 245 6.42 -0.02 19.95
N TYR A 246 7.35 -0.37 20.85
CA TYR A 246 8.67 0.23 20.86
C TYR A 246 9.52 -0.24 19.68
N ASP A 247 10.30 0.70 19.16
CA ASP A 247 11.32 0.45 18.15
C ASP A 247 12.62 1.16 18.55
N ALA A 248 13.71 0.40 18.62
CA ALA A 248 15.04 0.88 18.97
C ALA A 248 15.73 1.65 17.83
N PHE A 249 15.19 1.55 16.62
CA PHE A 249 15.70 2.21 15.42
C PHE A 249 15.08 3.60 15.19
N ARG A 250 14.37 4.16 16.17
CA ARG A 250 13.98 5.58 16.15
C ARG A 250 15.11 6.48 16.63
N ASP A 251 15.16 7.71 16.13
CA ASP A 251 16.15 8.68 16.59
C ASP A 251 15.97 8.97 18.10
N PRO A 252 17.01 8.76 18.93
CA PRO A 252 16.92 9.00 20.37
C PRO A 252 16.77 10.49 20.73
N ALA A 253 17.20 11.41 19.87
CA ALA A 253 17.05 12.86 20.06
C ALA A 253 15.64 13.37 19.73
N HIS A 254 14.85 12.58 19.01
CA HIS A 254 13.49 12.92 18.58
C HIS A 254 12.39 12.29 19.44
N GLN A 255 12.76 11.68 20.57
CA GLN A 255 11.79 11.18 21.55
C GLN A 255 11.09 12.34 22.28
N PRO A 256 9.86 12.13 22.79
CA PRO A 256 9.14 13.14 23.57
C PRO A 256 10.00 13.69 24.73
N PRO A 257 9.94 15.00 25.03
CA PRO A 257 8.93 15.96 24.57
C PRO A 257 9.28 16.70 23.26
N LYS A 258 10.22 16.19 22.44
CA LYS A 258 10.59 16.82 21.17
C LYS A 258 9.39 16.90 20.22
N LEU A 259 9.16 18.08 19.67
CA LEU A 259 8.17 18.32 18.62
C LEU A 259 8.75 17.90 17.26
N VAL A 260 7.92 17.28 16.43
CA VAL A 260 8.23 16.93 15.04
C VAL A 260 8.69 18.15 14.26
N ASP A 261 9.64 17.96 13.35
CA ASP A 261 9.98 18.95 12.34
C ASP A 261 9.42 18.50 10.98
N LEU A 262 8.30 19.10 10.56
CA LEU A 262 7.61 18.73 9.31
C LEU A 262 8.40 19.10 8.04
N ASP A 263 9.48 19.86 8.18
CA ASP A 263 10.41 20.21 7.10
C ASP A 263 11.85 19.80 7.48
N PHE A 264 11.98 18.69 8.21
CA PHE A 264 13.28 18.17 8.65
C PHE A 264 14.19 17.84 7.46
N TRP A 265 15.44 18.30 7.54
CA TRP A 265 16.47 18.02 6.54
C TRP A 265 17.80 17.66 7.21
N GLN A 266 17.85 16.46 7.79
CA GLN A 266 19.03 15.87 8.45
C GLN A 266 19.57 16.61 9.69
N MET A 267 19.17 17.87 9.89
CA MET A 267 19.54 18.67 11.04
C MET A 267 18.33 19.42 11.58
N GLU A 268 18.28 19.48 12.90
CA GLU A 268 17.28 20.22 13.65
C GLU A 268 17.43 21.73 13.48
N LYS A 269 16.29 22.41 13.38
CA LYS A 269 16.26 23.88 13.38
C LYS A 269 16.42 24.38 14.80
N ASN A 270 17.12 25.50 14.98
CA ASN A 270 17.24 26.16 16.29
C ASN A 270 15.99 27.00 16.60
N LEU A 271 14.86 26.32 16.82
CA LEU A 271 13.56 26.93 17.11
C LEU A 271 13.12 26.60 18.54
N THR A 272 12.44 27.55 19.19
CA THR A 272 11.67 27.25 20.41
C THR A 272 10.47 26.36 20.07
N GLY A 273 9.84 25.75 21.08
CA GLY A 273 8.66 24.90 20.84
C GLY A 273 7.51 25.65 20.14
N GLU A 274 7.25 26.89 20.53
CA GLU A 274 6.22 27.74 19.88
C GLU A 274 6.59 28.06 18.43
N GLN A 275 7.86 28.37 18.16
CA GLN A 275 8.34 28.61 16.80
C GLN A 275 8.26 27.34 15.94
N GLN A 276 8.54 26.17 16.49
CA GLN A 276 8.42 24.89 15.78
C GLN A 276 6.95 24.60 15.42
N ILE A 277 6.01 24.86 16.34
CA ILE A 277 4.56 24.73 16.06
C ILE A 277 4.17 25.64 14.90
N GLN A 278 4.51 26.93 14.97
CA GLN A 278 4.21 27.89 13.90
C GLN A 278 4.83 27.49 12.57
N HIS A 279 6.07 26.99 12.59
CA HIS A 279 6.75 26.49 11.42
C HIS A 279 6.03 25.27 10.82
N ASN A 280 5.67 24.28 11.63
CA ASN A 280 4.91 23.11 11.19
C ASN A 280 3.56 23.49 10.57
N MET A 281 2.82 24.42 11.18
CA MET A 281 1.56 24.91 10.62
C MET A 281 1.75 25.60 9.26
N TRP A 282 2.83 26.37 9.10
CA TRP A 282 3.19 26.98 7.82
C TRP A 282 3.53 25.94 6.75
N VAL A 283 4.29 24.89 7.11
CA VAL A 283 4.60 23.76 6.22
C VAL A 283 3.29 23.11 5.76
N MET A 284 2.38 22.80 6.68
CA MET A 284 1.07 22.22 6.34
C MET A 284 0.26 23.09 5.39
N TYR A 285 0.18 24.40 5.66
CA TYR A 285 -0.52 25.32 4.78
C TYR A 285 0.10 25.35 3.37
N LYS A 286 1.43 25.42 3.28
CA LYS A 286 2.14 25.46 2.01
C LYS A 286 1.95 24.17 1.21
N GLN A 287 2.09 23.02 1.85
CA GLN A 287 2.10 21.74 1.15
C GLN A 287 0.69 21.26 0.78
N ILE A 288 -0.30 21.54 1.63
CA ILE A 288 -1.66 21.01 1.47
C ILE A 288 -2.61 22.06 0.88
N VAL A 289 -2.64 23.29 1.42
CA VAL A 289 -3.59 24.32 0.99
C VAL A 289 -3.14 25.00 -0.30
N SER A 290 -1.85 25.27 -0.44
CA SER A 290 -1.30 26.03 -1.58
C SER A 290 -1.04 25.17 -2.82
N SER A 291 -1.47 23.90 -2.80
CA SER A 291 -1.32 22.91 -3.89
C SER A 291 -2.67 22.63 -4.56
N PRO A 292 -3.14 23.49 -5.48
CA PRO A 292 -4.51 23.42 -5.99
C PRO A 292 -4.72 22.34 -7.05
N LEU A 293 -3.66 21.92 -7.74
CA LEU A 293 -3.75 20.97 -8.84
C LEU A 293 -3.53 19.54 -8.34
N PRO A 294 -4.30 18.56 -8.84
CA PRO A 294 -4.09 17.15 -8.50
C PRO A 294 -2.65 16.68 -8.75
N SER A 295 -2.01 17.10 -9.85
CA SER A 295 -0.62 16.72 -10.16
C SER A 295 0.41 17.34 -9.23
N LEU A 296 0.10 18.48 -8.60
CA LEU A 296 0.96 19.07 -7.56
C LEU A 296 0.80 18.32 -6.25
N PHE A 297 -0.43 17.97 -5.87
CA PHE A 297 -0.70 17.31 -4.58
C PHE A 297 -0.38 15.81 -4.59
N HIS A 298 -0.83 15.08 -5.61
CA HIS A 298 -0.66 13.63 -5.72
C HIS A 298 0.69 13.22 -6.32
N GLY A 299 1.30 14.07 -7.13
CA GLY A 299 2.50 13.74 -7.90
C GLY A 299 2.22 13.50 -9.38
N GLN A 300 3.29 13.25 -10.12
CA GLN A 300 3.27 13.11 -11.56
C GLN A 300 2.60 11.80 -12.00
N PRO A 301 1.99 11.79 -13.20
CA PRO A 301 1.47 10.56 -13.78
C PRO A 301 2.55 9.49 -13.95
N TYR A 302 2.23 8.26 -13.57
CA TYR A 302 3.06 7.08 -13.73
C TYR A 302 2.26 5.95 -14.37
N ARG A 303 2.70 5.51 -15.56
CA ARG A 303 2.00 4.60 -16.46
C ARG A 303 2.91 3.47 -16.93
N ALA A 304 2.31 2.41 -17.45
CA ALA A 304 3.05 1.27 -17.99
C ALA A 304 4.03 1.74 -19.07
N GLY A 305 5.30 1.40 -18.90
CA GLY A 305 6.41 1.80 -19.77
C GLY A 305 7.14 3.08 -19.36
N ASP A 306 6.67 3.77 -18.32
CA ASP A 306 7.40 4.88 -17.73
C ASP A 306 8.50 4.35 -16.80
N SER A 307 9.60 5.10 -16.71
CA SER A 307 10.61 4.94 -15.66
C SER A 307 10.01 5.27 -14.30
N GLU A 308 10.54 4.67 -13.23
CA GLU A 308 10.09 4.95 -11.87
C GLU A 308 10.33 6.40 -11.43
N LYS A 309 9.60 6.82 -10.38
CA LYS A 309 9.73 8.14 -9.72
C LYS A 309 9.60 9.34 -10.66
N PRO A 310 8.53 9.45 -11.48
CA PRO A 310 8.36 10.59 -12.40
C PRO A 310 8.22 11.96 -11.70
N GLY A 311 7.86 11.98 -10.41
CA GLY A 311 7.88 13.18 -9.58
C GLY A 311 6.85 13.11 -8.44
N ALA A 312 7.31 13.36 -7.21
CA ALA A 312 6.46 13.36 -6.02
C ALA A 312 5.48 14.53 -5.99
N GLY A 313 4.37 14.31 -5.30
CA GLY A 313 3.45 15.38 -4.90
C GLY A 313 3.98 16.16 -3.70
N THR A 314 3.36 17.31 -3.42
CA THR A 314 3.75 18.18 -2.31
C THR A 314 3.71 17.46 -0.97
N ALA A 315 2.61 16.77 -0.67
CA ALA A 315 2.44 16.05 0.59
C ALA A 315 3.45 14.89 0.75
N GLU A 316 3.83 14.24 -0.36
CA GLU A 316 4.86 13.18 -0.36
C GLU A 316 6.26 13.76 -0.09
N LEU A 317 6.58 14.92 -0.67
CA LEU A 317 7.85 15.61 -0.43
C LEU A 317 7.98 16.09 1.02
N ALA A 318 6.98 16.84 1.48
CA ALA A 318 6.86 17.29 2.86
C ALA A 318 5.37 17.42 3.20
N PRO A 319 4.93 16.92 4.35
CA PRO A 319 5.75 16.43 5.45
C PRO A 319 6.17 14.96 5.34
N HIS A 320 5.79 14.25 4.27
CA HIS A 320 5.91 12.80 4.33
C HIS A 320 7.35 12.27 4.41
N ASN A 321 8.19 12.64 3.44
CA ASN A 321 9.58 12.18 3.42
C ASN A 321 10.39 12.76 4.58
N THR A 322 10.11 14.02 4.95
CA THR A 322 10.80 14.71 6.05
C THR A 322 10.48 14.07 7.40
N MET A 323 9.23 13.65 7.63
CA MET A 323 8.87 12.90 8.83
C MET A 323 9.48 11.50 8.88
N HIS A 324 9.52 10.78 7.76
CA HIS A 324 10.25 9.51 7.70
C HIS A 324 11.71 9.67 8.12
N ALA A 325 12.39 10.69 7.59
CA ALA A 325 13.76 11.03 7.95
C ALA A 325 13.90 11.50 9.41
N TRP A 326 12.92 12.23 9.94
CA TRP A 326 12.91 12.70 11.33
C TRP A 326 12.73 11.54 12.32
N ILE A 327 11.88 10.56 12.02
CA ILE A 327 11.66 9.44 12.94
C ILE A 327 12.83 8.45 12.88
N GLY A 328 13.37 8.22 11.69
CA GLY A 328 14.48 7.29 11.43
C GLY A 328 15.75 7.69 12.15
N ASN A 329 16.51 6.70 12.64
CA ASN A 329 17.72 6.98 13.41
C ASN A 329 18.93 7.19 12.49
N GLY A 330 19.42 8.43 12.42
CA GLY A 330 20.56 8.82 11.59
C GLY A 330 21.90 8.15 11.96
N TRP A 331 21.98 7.36 13.03
CA TRP A 331 23.15 6.52 13.34
C TRP A 331 23.21 5.24 12.51
N TYR A 332 22.10 4.85 11.87
CA TYR A 332 22.07 3.73 10.94
C TYR A 332 22.24 4.21 9.49
N PRO A 333 22.87 3.40 8.61
CA PRO A 333 23.32 3.87 7.29
C PRO A 333 22.24 4.50 6.41
N ASN A 334 20.99 4.05 6.54
CA ASN A 334 19.86 4.55 5.76
C ASN A 334 18.75 5.18 6.62
N GLY A 335 19.04 5.49 7.88
CA GLY A 335 18.02 6.01 8.81
C GLY A 335 16.98 4.96 9.20
N GLU A 336 17.32 3.67 9.14
CA GLU A 336 16.44 2.57 9.54
C GLU A 336 15.86 2.82 10.94
N ASP A 337 14.62 2.43 11.25
CA ASP A 337 13.66 1.76 10.35
C ASP A 337 12.86 2.78 9.51
N MET A 338 12.31 3.81 10.13
CA MET A 338 11.40 4.78 9.46
C MET A 338 12.05 5.60 8.34
N GLY A 339 13.36 5.79 8.31
CA GLY A 339 14.06 6.57 7.28
C GLY A 339 14.29 5.83 5.96
N ALA A 340 14.04 4.52 5.90
CA ALA A 340 14.27 3.72 4.70
C ALA A 340 13.04 2.92 4.27
N TYR A 341 12.75 2.90 2.96
CA TYR A 341 11.56 2.22 2.43
C TYR A 341 11.47 0.73 2.78
N TYR A 342 12.59 0.03 2.80
CA TYR A 342 12.60 -1.42 3.01
C TYR A 342 12.41 -1.83 4.49
N THR A 343 12.53 -0.88 5.41
CA THR A 343 12.39 -1.13 6.85
C THR A 343 11.31 -0.30 7.52
N ALA A 344 10.81 0.78 6.92
CA ALA A 344 9.84 1.66 7.59
C ALA A 344 8.62 0.94 8.17
N GLY A 345 8.07 -0.06 7.46
CA GLY A 345 6.93 -0.85 7.95
C GLY A 345 7.22 -1.75 9.17
N ARG A 346 8.49 -1.87 9.59
CA ARG A 346 8.93 -2.61 10.79
C ARG A 346 8.75 -1.78 12.07
N ASP A 347 8.63 -0.48 11.95
CA ASP A 347 8.23 0.39 13.06
C ASP A 347 6.70 0.41 13.16
N PRO A 348 6.09 0.01 14.30
CA PRO A 348 4.64 0.11 14.49
C PRO A 348 4.07 1.53 14.30
N ILE A 349 4.85 2.59 14.50
CA ILE A 349 4.36 3.97 14.31
C ILE A 349 4.04 4.28 12.84
N PHE A 350 4.65 3.55 11.89
CA PHE A 350 4.44 3.67 10.45
C PHE A 350 2.94 3.68 10.08
N TYR A 351 2.17 2.76 10.68
CA TYR A 351 0.78 2.56 10.32
C TYR A 351 -0.11 3.72 10.80
N LEU A 352 0.14 4.25 11.99
CA LEU A 352 -0.59 5.41 12.52
C LEU A 352 -0.21 6.70 11.80
N TYR A 353 1.05 6.81 11.43
CA TYR A 353 1.58 7.90 10.61
C TYR A 353 0.94 7.92 9.22
N HIS A 354 0.94 6.79 8.49
CA HIS A 354 0.30 6.66 7.18
C HIS A 354 -1.23 6.75 7.24
N SER A 355 -1.85 6.41 8.37
CA SER A 355 -3.26 6.69 8.60
C SER A 355 -3.56 8.20 8.59
N ASN A 356 -2.65 9.05 9.09
CA ASN A 356 -2.80 10.50 9.01
C ASN A 356 -2.51 11.04 7.61
N ILE A 357 -1.55 10.45 6.87
CA ILE A 357 -1.34 10.76 5.45
C ILE A 357 -2.62 10.48 4.63
N ASP A 358 -3.29 9.36 4.88
CA ASP A 358 -4.58 9.03 4.26
C ASP A 358 -5.67 10.05 4.63
N ARG A 359 -5.71 10.50 5.89
CA ARG A 359 -6.60 11.57 6.37
C ARG A 359 -6.35 12.90 5.64
N ILE A 360 -5.09 13.26 5.42
CA ILE A 360 -4.69 14.49 4.74
C ILE A 360 -5.17 14.53 3.29
N TRP A 361 -5.24 13.38 2.61
CA TRP A 361 -5.87 13.33 1.31
C TRP A 361 -7.34 13.75 1.38
N GLU A 362 -8.11 13.22 2.32
CA GLU A 362 -9.51 13.64 2.49
C GLU A 362 -9.62 15.13 2.86
N ALA A 363 -8.78 15.62 3.77
CA ALA A 363 -8.72 17.04 4.11
C ALA A 363 -8.47 17.91 2.86
N TRP A 364 -7.51 17.54 2.01
CA TRP A 364 -7.25 18.24 0.75
C TRP A 364 -8.48 18.23 -0.17
N ARG A 365 -9.18 17.09 -0.32
CA ARG A 365 -10.41 16.99 -1.11
C ARG A 365 -11.50 17.93 -0.58
N HIS A 366 -11.67 18.02 0.74
CA HIS A 366 -12.60 18.94 1.36
C HIS A 366 -12.24 20.39 1.08
N ILE A 367 -10.97 20.78 1.24
CA ILE A 367 -10.49 22.14 0.91
C ILE A 367 -10.74 22.45 -0.58
N ARG A 368 -10.46 21.50 -1.49
CA ARG A 368 -10.70 21.71 -2.93
C ARG A 368 -12.19 21.85 -3.26
N ARG A 369 -13.07 21.12 -2.58
CA ARG A 369 -14.53 21.26 -2.74
C ARG A 369 -15.01 22.60 -2.21
N ALA A 370 -14.57 23.02 -1.03
CA ALA A 370 -14.92 24.31 -0.45
C ALA A 370 -14.41 25.49 -1.30
N ALA A 371 -13.19 25.40 -1.82
CA ALA A 371 -12.63 26.41 -2.73
C ALA A 371 -13.41 26.52 -4.05
N LYS A 372 -14.00 25.42 -4.53
CA LYS A 372 -14.91 25.41 -5.68
C LYS A 372 -16.34 25.87 -5.33
N GLY A 373 -16.68 25.96 -4.04
CA GLY A 373 -18.04 26.11 -3.53
C GLY A 373 -18.36 27.41 -2.79
N ASN A 374 -17.46 28.39 -2.67
CA ASN A 374 -17.79 29.72 -2.14
C ASN A 374 -18.41 30.59 -3.26
N ASN A 375 -19.69 31.01 -3.25
CA ASN A 375 -20.59 31.45 -2.17
C ASN A 375 -20.69 30.64 -0.87
N SER A 376 -20.41 31.35 0.23
CA SER A 376 -20.66 31.08 1.66
C SER A 376 -19.49 30.57 2.52
N SER A 377 -18.69 31.53 3.01
CA SER A 377 -18.36 31.70 4.43
C SER A 377 -18.34 30.43 5.28
N GLN A 378 -17.30 29.60 5.14
CA GLN A 378 -16.85 28.73 6.22
C GLN A 378 -15.33 28.79 6.30
N THR A 379 -14.83 29.45 7.35
CA THR A 379 -13.49 29.20 7.88
C THR A 379 -13.43 27.73 8.26
N MET A 380 -12.65 26.94 7.51
CA MET A 380 -12.37 25.55 7.88
C MET A 380 -11.38 25.56 9.03
N ASP A 381 -11.82 25.04 10.17
CA ASP A 381 -10.97 24.71 11.31
C ASP A 381 -10.42 23.29 11.11
N PHE A 382 -9.14 23.08 11.39
CA PHE A 382 -8.46 21.79 11.21
C PHE A 382 -8.87 20.75 12.28
N THR A 383 -9.78 21.11 13.18
CA THR A 383 -10.28 20.35 14.33
C THR A 383 -11.51 19.48 14.04
N ASP A 384 -12.14 19.60 12.88
CA ASP A 384 -13.34 18.80 12.59
C ASP A 384 -12.99 17.33 12.32
N HIS A 385 -13.34 16.48 13.29
CA HIS A 385 -13.25 15.03 13.24
C HIS A 385 -14.04 14.47 12.05
N ALA A 386 -13.34 13.93 11.06
CA ALA A 386 -13.90 13.16 9.95
C ALA A 386 -13.38 11.72 9.95
#